data_AF-A0A954IUX8-F1
#
_entry.id   AF-A0A954IUX8-F1
#
_cell.length_a   1.000
_cell.length_b   1.000
_cell.length_c   1.000
_cell.angle_alpha   90.00
_cell.angle_beta   90.00
_cell.angle_gamma   90.00
#
_symmetry.space_group_name_H-M   'P 1'
#
loop_
_entity.id
_entity.type
_entity.pdbx_description
1 polymer ?
#
loop_
_entity_poly.entity_id
_entity_poly.type
_entity_poly.pdbx_seq_one_letter_code
_entity_poly.pdbx_strand_id
1 'polypeptide(L)'
;MAHLLENPAIDLAWWPEGGHLVIAAGVAPAQQVLAVASGKQENITKHRLWSQAKAEQQRTVTSTVWVDGLVLRERYGEFPIPVPDAKPVVINEALKILGLDTVEELVVESGYEGKALWSETHLKAPGKRTGLLSMLEGDTISFDDLPPLPAKTNSFLATSMNLGESYATLRKVIRESMAYGPKEASQQFEGAIDMIPGILGFDPKADLLDHLGPIVVVCDDPEQGFFGTGGTLIVQVKDAEKLRQTFENIFTKINSLAPNQEPLKVYRTKKQGREIWTFEFGDTLHSFGIVIDEKWMVVAFMPQPVEAFFLRMEGKLPKWSKEQLQESGAPVVPEKFTTLGVSSPRVIY
;
A
#
# COMPACT_ATOMS: atom_id res chain seq x y z
N MET A 1 -16.69 -35.36 -9.51
CA MET A 1 -15.54 -34.69 -8.87
C MET A 1 -14.59 -34.31 -10.00
N ALA A 2 -14.36 -33.02 -10.21
CA ALA A 2 -13.51 -32.54 -11.30
C ALA A 2 -12.17 -32.09 -10.71
N HIS A 3 -11.08 -32.75 -11.08
CA HIS A 3 -9.73 -32.31 -10.69
C HIS A 3 -9.35 -31.17 -11.64
N LEU A 4 -9.31 -29.95 -11.12
CA LEU A 4 -9.16 -28.74 -11.95
C LEU A 4 -7.70 -28.34 -12.17
N LEU A 5 -6.73 -29.00 -11.53
CA LEU A 5 -5.28 -28.77 -11.72
C LEU A 5 -4.52 -30.08 -11.45
N GLU A 6 -3.43 -30.35 -12.18
CA GLU A 6 -2.47 -31.43 -11.88
C GLU A 6 -1.63 -31.13 -10.62
N ASN A 7 -2.22 -30.53 -9.59
CA ASN A 7 -1.57 -30.28 -8.31
C ASN A 7 -2.17 -31.21 -7.25
N PRO A 8 -1.45 -32.25 -6.81
CA PRO A 8 -1.98 -33.23 -5.85
C PRO A 8 -2.28 -32.64 -4.46
N ALA A 9 -1.97 -31.36 -4.21
CA ALA A 9 -2.17 -30.71 -2.92
C ALA A 9 -3.50 -29.94 -2.79
N ILE A 10 -4.18 -29.60 -3.88
CA ILE A 10 -5.42 -28.81 -3.85
C ILE A 10 -6.45 -29.45 -4.78
N ASP A 11 -7.48 -30.03 -4.18
CA ASP A 11 -8.69 -30.47 -4.87
C ASP A 11 -9.75 -29.37 -4.83
N LEU A 12 -10.71 -29.44 -5.75
CA LEU A 12 -11.93 -28.65 -5.75
C LEU A 12 -13.12 -29.60 -5.77
N ALA A 13 -14.10 -29.34 -4.91
CA ALA A 13 -15.36 -30.07 -4.84
C ALA A 13 -16.53 -29.09 -4.88
N TRP A 14 -17.61 -29.47 -5.56
CA TRP A 14 -18.88 -28.78 -5.48
C TRP A 14 -20.04 -29.78 -5.59
N TRP A 15 -21.14 -29.50 -4.92
CA TRP A 15 -22.37 -30.30 -4.97
C TRP A 15 -23.57 -29.48 -4.47
N PRO A 16 -24.80 -29.86 -4.85
CA PRO A 16 -25.99 -29.30 -4.23
C PRO A 16 -26.23 -29.95 -2.86
N GLU A 17 -26.48 -29.15 -1.82
CA GLU A 17 -26.81 -29.60 -0.46
C GLU A 17 -27.89 -28.68 0.13
N GLY A 18 -29.02 -29.24 0.57
CA GLY A 18 -30.07 -28.45 1.27
C GLY A 18 -30.62 -27.26 0.48
N GLY A 19 -30.61 -27.30 -0.86
CA GLY A 19 -31.02 -26.17 -1.72
C GLY A 19 -29.93 -25.12 -1.98
N HIS A 20 -28.71 -25.36 -1.48
CA HIS A 20 -27.54 -24.50 -1.70
C HIS A 20 -26.52 -25.20 -2.61
N LEU A 21 -25.75 -24.40 -3.35
CA LEU A 21 -24.53 -24.88 -4.00
C LEU A 21 -23.38 -24.78 -2.98
N VAL A 22 -22.77 -25.90 -2.66
CA VAL A 22 -21.54 -25.94 -1.86
C VAL A 22 -20.35 -25.95 -2.80
N ILE A 23 -19.34 -25.13 -2.51
CA ILE A 23 -18.05 -25.08 -3.21
C ILE A 23 -16.95 -25.15 -2.14
N ALA A 24 -16.01 -26.08 -2.29
CA ALA A 24 -14.94 -26.32 -1.33
C ALA A 24 -13.62 -26.60 -2.04
N ALA A 25 -12.53 -25.95 -1.61
CA ALA A 25 -11.19 -26.13 -2.17
C ALA A 25 -10.18 -26.43 -1.05
N GLY A 26 -9.22 -27.31 -1.30
CA GLY A 26 -8.17 -27.66 -0.33
C GLY A 26 -7.74 -29.13 -0.40
N VAL A 27 -7.14 -29.64 0.66
CA VAL A 27 -6.75 -31.07 0.76
C VAL A 27 -7.98 -31.89 1.14
N ALA A 28 -8.46 -32.78 0.26
CA ALA A 28 -9.66 -33.60 0.49
C ALA A 28 -10.90 -32.75 0.93
N PRO A 29 -11.28 -31.71 0.17
CA PRO A 29 -12.19 -30.66 0.63
C PRO A 29 -13.62 -31.18 0.84
N ALA A 30 -14.09 -32.11 0.00
CA ALA A 30 -15.39 -32.74 0.16
C ALA A 30 -15.49 -33.49 1.50
N GLN A 31 -14.46 -34.28 1.84
CA GLN A 31 -14.40 -35.05 3.07
C GLN A 31 -14.38 -34.14 4.29
N GLN A 32 -13.60 -33.06 4.26
CA GLN A 32 -13.56 -32.08 5.34
C GLN A 32 -14.92 -31.41 5.56
N VAL A 33 -15.58 -30.95 4.50
CA VAL A 33 -16.91 -30.32 4.63
C VAL A 33 -17.94 -31.31 5.16
N LEU A 34 -17.96 -32.56 4.67
CA LEU A 34 -18.86 -33.60 5.17
C LEU A 34 -18.58 -33.96 6.63
N ALA A 35 -17.31 -33.98 7.06
CA ALA A 35 -16.94 -34.21 8.45
C ALA A 35 -17.48 -33.10 9.37
N VAL A 36 -17.39 -31.84 8.93
CA VAL A 36 -17.96 -30.70 9.66
C VAL A 36 -19.49 -30.76 9.69
N ALA A 37 -20.14 -30.99 8.54
CA ALA A 37 -21.60 -31.04 8.43
C ALA A 37 -22.22 -32.18 9.27
N SER A 38 -21.51 -33.31 9.38
CA SER A 38 -21.93 -34.46 10.20
C SER A 38 -21.53 -34.37 11.68
N GLY A 39 -20.90 -33.27 12.11
CA GLY A 39 -20.45 -33.06 13.48
C GLY A 39 -19.25 -33.93 13.91
N LYS A 40 -18.58 -34.59 12.96
CA LYS A 40 -17.35 -35.38 13.20
C LYS A 40 -16.11 -34.50 13.38
N GLN A 41 -16.17 -33.27 12.88
CA GLN A 41 -15.15 -32.24 13.06
C GLN A 41 -15.83 -30.95 13.53
N GLU A 42 -15.14 -30.18 14.36
CA GLU A 42 -15.64 -28.88 14.80
C GLU A 42 -15.84 -27.95 13.60
N ASN A 43 -16.95 -27.22 13.61
CA ASN A 43 -17.19 -26.18 12.61
C ASN A 43 -16.47 -24.89 13.00
N ILE A 44 -16.40 -23.97 12.04
CA ILE A 44 -15.70 -22.69 12.18
C ILE A 44 -16.23 -21.82 13.35
N THR A 45 -17.47 -22.03 13.79
CA THR A 45 -18.07 -21.26 14.90
C THR A 45 -17.48 -21.59 16.27
N LYS A 46 -16.71 -22.68 16.37
CA LYS A 46 -15.94 -23.04 17.58
C LYS A 46 -14.55 -22.43 17.61
N HIS A 47 -14.09 -21.82 16.51
CA HIS A 47 -12.78 -21.20 16.43
C HIS A 47 -12.69 -19.97 17.36
N ARG A 48 -11.55 -19.76 18.04
CA ARG A 48 -11.37 -18.65 18.98
C ARG A 48 -11.61 -17.27 18.32
N LEU A 49 -11.12 -17.09 17.09
CA LEU A 49 -11.26 -15.85 16.32
C LEU A 49 -12.70 -15.60 15.85
N TRP A 50 -13.50 -16.66 15.67
CA TRP A 50 -14.93 -16.50 15.39
C TRP A 50 -15.65 -15.88 16.59
N SER A 51 -15.41 -16.42 17.79
CA SER A 51 -16.02 -15.90 19.02
C SER A 51 -15.62 -14.45 19.27
N GLN A 52 -14.36 -14.09 19.00
CA GLN A 52 -13.88 -12.71 19.11
C GLN A 52 -14.55 -11.78 18.11
N ALA A 53 -14.60 -12.13 16.81
CA ALA A 53 -15.28 -11.31 15.81
C ALA A 53 -16.80 -11.19 16.01
N LYS A 54 -17.41 -12.10 16.79
CA LYS A 54 -18.83 -12.01 17.18
C LYS A 54 -19.06 -11.30 18.51
N ALA A 55 -18.04 -11.18 19.35
CA ALA A 55 -18.13 -10.42 20.58
C ALA A 55 -18.10 -8.93 20.21
N GLU A 56 -19.16 -8.20 20.58
CA GLU A 56 -19.26 -6.74 20.44
C GLU A 56 -19.49 -6.19 19.02
N GLN A 57 -20.64 -6.53 18.42
CA GLN A 57 -21.08 -5.88 17.19
C GLN A 57 -21.99 -4.69 17.52
N GLN A 58 -21.39 -3.51 17.75
CA GLN A 58 -22.13 -2.24 17.79
C GLN A 58 -22.60 -1.78 16.38
N ARG A 59 -22.09 -2.45 15.34
CA ARG A 59 -22.32 -2.15 13.92
C ARG A 59 -22.93 -3.34 13.20
N THR A 60 -23.52 -3.10 12.03
CA THR A 60 -23.99 -4.19 11.16
C THR A 60 -22.80 -4.78 10.42
N VAL A 61 -22.29 -5.93 10.86
CA VAL A 61 -21.22 -6.67 10.17
C VAL A 61 -21.84 -7.62 9.14
N THR A 62 -21.46 -7.49 7.87
CA THR A 62 -21.91 -8.40 6.80
C THR A 62 -20.86 -9.43 6.41
N SER A 63 -19.59 -9.13 6.66
CA SER A 63 -18.47 -10.00 6.33
C SER A 63 -17.40 -9.93 7.41
N THR A 64 -16.90 -11.09 7.77
CA THR A 64 -15.74 -11.27 8.65
C THR A 64 -14.81 -12.25 7.96
N VAL A 65 -13.55 -11.86 7.81
CA VAL A 65 -12.46 -12.72 7.33
C VAL A 65 -11.38 -12.72 8.39
N TRP A 66 -10.78 -13.87 8.68
CA TRP A 66 -9.62 -13.89 9.56
C TRP A 66 -8.57 -14.90 9.12
N VAL A 67 -7.34 -14.65 9.57
CA VAL A 67 -6.18 -15.52 9.42
C VAL A 67 -5.60 -15.76 10.82
N ASP A 68 -5.51 -17.03 11.23
CA ASP A 68 -4.82 -17.42 12.46
C ASP A 68 -3.36 -17.77 12.14
N GLY A 69 -2.48 -16.79 12.32
CA GLY A 69 -1.06 -16.92 12.03
C GLY A 69 -0.33 -17.92 12.94
N LEU A 70 -0.85 -18.19 14.14
CA LEU A 70 -0.29 -19.20 15.04
C LEU A 70 -0.56 -20.60 14.48
N VAL A 71 -1.82 -20.90 14.15
CA VAL A 71 -2.21 -22.21 13.61
C VAL A 71 -1.53 -22.49 12.28
N LEU A 72 -1.43 -21.48 11.40
CA LEU A 72 -0.76 -21.64 10.11
C LEU A 72 0.73 -21.97 10.27
N ARG A 73 1.43 -21.29 11.18
CA ARG A 73 2.85 -21.55 11.44
C ARG A 73 3.10 -22.88 12.13
N GLU A 74 2.26 -23.26 13.07
CA GLU A 74 2.36 -24.58 13.72
C GLU A 74 2.17 -25.70 12.70
N ARG A 75 1.18 -25.57 11.81
CA ARG A 75 0.83 -26.63 10.86
C ARG A 75 1.75 -26.70 9.65
N TYR A 76 2.15 -25.55 9.10
CA TYR A 76 2.85 -25.47 7.82
C TYR A 76 4.24 -24.86 7.93
N GLY A 77 4.62 -24.32 9.08
CA GLY A 77 5.87 -23.56 9.23
C GLY A 77 7.14 -24.34 8.89
N GLU A 78 7.13 -25.66 9.08
CA GLU A 78 8.26 -26.55 8.76
C GLU A 78 8.20 -27.13 7.34
N PHE A 79 7.19 -26.79 6.55
CA PHE A 79 7.09 -27.26 5.17
C PHE A 79 8.17 -26.58 4.33
N PRO A 80 8.91 -27.34 3.51
CA PRO A 80 9.90 -26.76 2.63
C PRO A 80 9.24 -25.96 1.51
N ILE A 81 9.81 -24.80 1.20
CA ILE A 81 9.47 -24.01 0.02
C ILE A 81 10.22 -24.62 -1.17
N PRO A 82 9.53 -25.03 -2.25
CA PRO A 82 10.18 -25.65 -3.40
C PRO A 82 10.93 -24.58 -4.21
N VAL A 83 12.19 -24.35 -3.86
CA VAL A 83 13.10 -23.47 -4.62
C VAL A 83 14.15 -24.33 -5.34
N PRO A 84 14.17 -24.34 -6.69
CA PRO A 84 15.18 -25.07 -7.45
C PRO A 84 16.60 -24.63 -7.09
N ASP A 85 17.52 -25.59 -6.97
CA ASP A 85 18.97 -25.37 -6.81
C ASP A 85 19.40 -24.50 -5.62
N ALA A 86 18.53 -24.38 -4.60
CA ALA A 86 18.77 -23.63 -3.39
C ALA A 86 18.83 -24.50 -2.14
N LYS A 87 19.39 -23.94 -1.06
CA LYS A 87 19.29 -24.56 0.27
C LYS A 87 17.80 -24.66 0.65
N PRO A 88 17.32 -25.81 1.17
CA PRO A 88 15.94 -25.92 1.63
C PRO A 88 15.62 -24.83 2.66
N VAL A 89 14.52 -24.11 2.42
CA VAL A 89 13.98 -23.08 3.30
C VAL A 89 12.62 -23.55 3.75
N VAL A 90 12.33 -23.40 5.03
CA VAL A 90 10.98 -23.69 5.54
C VAL A 90 10.15 -22.41 5.65
N ILE A 91 8.83 -22.54 5.61
CA ILE A 91 7.91 -21.39 5.65
C ILE A 91 8.19 -20.46 6.84
N ASN A 92 8.52 -20.97 8.02
CA ASN A 92 8.84 -20.17 9.20
C ASN A 92 10.05 -19.25 9.00
N GLU A 93 11.09 -19.71 8.30
CA GLU A 93 12.26 -18.88 7.99
C GLU A 93 11.88 -17.73 7.05
N ALA A 94 11.09 -18.03 6.00
CA ALA A 94 10.60 -17.00 5.08
C ALA A 94 9.71 -15.97 5.78
N LEU A 95 8.79 -16.41 6.65
CA LEU A 95 7.94 -15.51 7.44
C LEU A 95 8.77 -14.60 8.34
N LYS A 96 9.86 -15.09 8.92
CA LYS A 96 10.74 -14.28 9.78
C LYS A 96 11.43 -13.15 9.04
N ILE A 97 11.83 -13.38 7.79
CA ILE A 97 12.45 -12.34 6.94
C ILE A 97 11.43 -11.28 6.54
N LEU A 98 10.24 -11.73 6.18
CA LEU A 98 9.12 -10.83 5.89
C LEU A 98 8.64 -10.09 7.16
N GLY A 99 9.07 -10.52 8.35
CA GLY A 99 8.63 -10.01 9.64
C GLY A 99 7.22 -10.44 10.03
N LEU A 100 6.69 -11.47 9.37
CA LEU A 100 5.36 -12.03 9.59
C LEU A 100 5.37 -13.16 10.63
N ASP A 101 6.54 -13.54 11.14
CA ASP A 101 6.71 -14.54 12.21
C ASP A 101 6.22 -14.07 13.58
N THR A 102 5.82 -12.81 13.72
CA THR A 102 5.16 -12.31 14.93
C THR A 102 3.66 -12.20 14.76
N VAL A 103 3.11 -12.37 13.55
CA VAL A 103 1.66 -12.27 13.31
C VAL A 103 0.97 -13.45 13.99
N GLU A 104 0.10 -13.12 14.93
CA GLU A 104 -0.81 -14.09 15.55
C GLU A 104 -2.14 -14.10 14.83
N GLU A 105 -2.67 -12.92 14.49
CA GLU A 105 -4.05 -12.76 14.05
C GLU A 105 -4.14 -11.62 13.04
N LEU A 106 -4.89 -11.85 11.96
CA LEU A 106 -5.42 -10.80 11.09
C LEU A 106 -6.93 -11.00 11.05
N VAL A 107 -7.70 -9.98 11.44
CA VAL A 107 -9.16 -10.00 11.34
C VAL A 107 -9.58 -8.80 10.51
N VAL A 108 -10.37 -9.04 9.47
CA VAL A 108 -10.97 -8.01 8.63
C VAL A 108 -12.47 -8.12 8.77
N GLU A 109 -13.10 -7.05 9.22
CA GLU A 109 -14.54 -6.92 9.30
C GLU A 109 -15.02 -5.85 8.34
N SER A 110 -16.21 -6.05 7.78
CA SER A 110 -16.86 -5.03 6.97
C SER A 110 -18.37 -5.13 7.03
N GLY A 111 -19.01 -3.99 6.78
CA GLY A 111 -20.47 -3.89 6.75
C GLY A 111 -20.94 -2.46 6.70
N TYR A 112 -22.00 -2.16 7.44
CA TYR A 112 -22.70 -0.87 7.40
C TYR A 112 -22.73 -0.19 8.77
N GLU A 113 -22.54 1.13 8.74
CA GLU A 113 -22.84 2.06 9.84
C GLU A 113 -23.66 3.20 9.25
N GLY A 114 -24.97 3.21 9.53
CA GLY A 114 -25.89 4.15 8.88
C GLY A 114 -25.90 3.99 7.35
N LYS A 115 -25.42 5.03 6.65
CA LYS A 115 -25.34 5.07 5.18
C LYS A 115 -23.95 4.76 4.63
N ALA A 116 -22.97 4.54 5.50
CA ALA A 116 -21.59 4.30 5.11
C ALA A 116 -21.27 2.81 5.08
N LEU A 117 -20.46 2.41 4.08
CA LEU A 117 -19.69 1.18 4.15
C LEU A 117 -18.50 1.43 5.07
N TRP A 118 -18.22 0.47 5.94
CA TRP A 118 -17.01 0.49 6.75
C TRP A 118 -16.28 -0.84 6.60
N SER A 119 -14.96 -0.79 6.76
CA SER A 119 -14.14 -1.96 6.97
C SER A 119 -13.07 -1.64 8.01
N GLU A 120 -12.80 -2.60 8.88
CA GLU A 120 -11.79 -2.49 9.93
C GLU A 120 -10.87 -3.70 9.86
N THR A 121 -9.57 -3.45 9.90
CA THR A 121 -8.54 -4.49 9.86
C THR A 121 -7.74 -4.46 11.15
N HIS A 122 -7.86 -5.52 11.93
CA HIS A 122 -7.11 -5.75 13.16
C HIS A 122 -5.94 -6.68 12.87
N LEU A 123 -4.72 -6.18 13.00
CA LEU A 123 -3.50 -6.99 12.92
C LEU A 123 -2.87 -7.10 14.31
N LYS A 124 -2.86 -8.31 14.86
CA LYS A 124 -2.19 -8.63 16.11
C LYS A 124 -0.84 -9.28 15.82
N ALA A 125 0.22 -8.52 16.08
CA ALA A 125 1.60 -8.98 15.97
C ALA A 125 2.38 -8.54 17.23
N PRO A 126 2.35 -9.32 18.32
CA PRO A 126 3.03 -8.94 19.56
C PRO A 126 4.55 -8.97 19.38
N GLY A 127 5.23 -8.12 20.15
CA GLY A 127 6.67 -7.95 20.08
C GLY A 127 7.09 -6.79 19.17
N LYS A 128 8.39 -6.72 18.89
CA LYS A 128 8.96 -5.70 18.00
C LYS A 128 8.64 -6.07 16.55
N ARG A 129 8.05 -5.15 15.78
CA ARG A 129 7.80 -5.42 14.36
C ARG A 129 9.13 -5.37 13.59
N THR A 130 9.27 -6.28 12.64
CA THR A 130 10.46 -6.42 11.79
C THR A 130 10.01 -6.58 10.34
N GLY A 131 10.95 -6.62 9.41
CA GLY A 131 10.65 -6.85 7.99
C GLY A 131 9.60 -5.89 7.46
N LEU A 132 8.63 -6.39 6.69
CA LEU A 132 7.58 -5.56 6.13
C LEU A 132 6.66 -4.93 7.19
N LEU A 133 6.52 -5.55 8.36
CA LEU A 133 5.68 -4.99 9.43
C LEU A 133 6.30 -3.78 10.12
N SER A 134 7.63 -3.60 10.09
CA SER A 134 8.23 -2.39 10.66
C SER A 134 7.88 -1.14 9.85
N MET A 135 7.45 -1.29 8.59
CA MET A 135 6.95 -0.17 7.78
C MET A 135 5.61 0.39 8.29
N LEU A 136 4.92 -0.34 9.19
CA LEU A 136 3.69 0.09 9.84
C LEU A 136 3.94 0.83 11.17
N GLU A 137 5.20 0.97 11.61
CA GLU A 137 5.57 1.64 12.88
C GLU A 137 5.65 3.17 12.76
N GLY A 138 4.89 3.78 11.83
CA GLY A 138 4.84 5.23 11.68
C GLY A 138 4.16 5.93 12.87
N ASP A 139 4.63 7.14 13.17
CA ASP A 139 3.98 8.03 14.15
C ASP A 139 2.52 8.27 13.76
N THR A 140 1.63 8.38 14.75
CA THR A 140 0.24 8.75 14.48
C THR A 140 0.16 10.19 14.00
N ILE A 141 -0.63 10.44 12.95
CA ILE A 141 -0.97 11.74 12.40
C ILE A 141 -2.43 12.09 12.72
N SER A 142 -2.79 13.36 12.56
CA SER A 142 -4.13 13.90 12.76
C SER A 142 -4.65 14.59 11.49
N PHE A 143 -5.90 15.04 11.52
CA PHE A 143 -6.47 15.81 10.41
C PHE A 143 -5.73 17.13 10.13
N ASP A 144 -5.13 17.75 11.15
CA ASP A 144 -4.38 19.02 11.02
C ASP A 144 -3.02 18.82 10.34
N ASP A 145 -2.52 17.59 10.34
CA ASP A 145 -1.26 17.23 9.68
C ASP A 145 -1.44 17.05 8.16
N LEU A 146 -2.68 16.80 7.70
CA LEU A 146 -2.97 16.56 6.29
C LEU A 146 -2.67 17.80 5.42
N PRO A 147 -2.19 17.58 4.19
CA PRO A 147 -2.05 18.67 3.23
C PRO A 147 -3.46 19.14 2.78
N PRO A 148 -3.62 20.33 2.20
CA PRO A 148 -4.93 20.83 1.80
C PRO A 148 -5.47 20.07 0.57
N LEU A 149 -6.29 19.05 0.83
CA LEU A 149 -6.87 18.18 -0.20
C LEU A 149 -8.00 18.87 -0.99
N PRO A 150 -8.32 18.41 -2.21
CA PRO A 150 -9.46 18.88 -2.98
C PRO A 150 -10.80 18.76 -2.24
N ALA A 151 -11.59 19.84 -2.16
CA ALA A 151 -12.91 19.79 -1.48
C ALA A 151 -13.89 18.76 -2.04
N LYS A 152 -13.72 18.37 -3.30
CA LYS A 152 -14.52 17.32 -3.97
C LYS A 152 -13.69 16.06 -4.27
N THR A 153 -12.64 15.81 -3.49
CA THR A 153 -11.87 14.57 -3.60
C THR A 153 -12.82 13.38 -3.43
N ASN A 154 -12.84 12.48 -4.42
CA ASN A 154 -13.63 11.25 -4.35
C ASN A 154 -12.94 10.20 -3.50
N SER A 155 -11.61 10.17 -3.52
CA SER A 155 -10.83 9.32 -2.64
C SER A 155 -9.48 9.91 -2.30
N PHE A 156 -9.01 9.65 -1.09
CA PHE A 156 -7.61 9.82 -0.73
C PHE A 156 -7.17 8.72 0.24
N LEU A 157 -5.87 8.49 0.26
CA LEU A 157 -5.16 7.67 1.23
C LEU A 157 -4.04 8.51 1.83
N ALA A 158 -4.12 8.81 3.12
CA ALA A 158 -3.06 9.44 3.89
C ALA A 158 -2.40 8.41 4.80
N THR A 159 -1.08 8.38 4.83
CA THR A 159 -0.32 7.48 5.71
C THR A 159 0.91 8.17 6.26
N SER A 160 1.26 7.83 7.51
CA SER A 160 2.53 8.18 8.15
C SER A 160 3.52 7.04 7.96
N MET A 161 4.60 7.29 7.23
CA MET A 161 5.62 6.30 6.88
C MET A 161 6.97 6.98 6.68
N ASN A 162 8.00 6.51 7.37
CA ASN A 162 9.37 6.92 7.09
C ASN A 162 9.85 6.25 5.80
N LEU A 163 9.86 7.00 4.68
CA LEU A 163 10.21 6.47 3.36
C LEU A 163 11.66 5.99 3.27
N GLY A 164 12.60 6.69 3.93
CA GLY A 164 14.02 6.31 3.97
C GLY A 164 14.26 4.98 4.71
N GLU A 165 13.62 4.81 5.88
CA GLU A 165 13.67 3.55 6.63
C GLU A 165 12.90 2.43 5.94
N SER A 166 11.77 2.75 5.30
CA SER A 166 10.99 1.79 4.51
C SER A 166 11.80 1.27 3.33
N TYR A 167 12.53 2.13 2.63
CA TYR A 167 13.43 1.73 1.55
C TYR A 167 14.57 0.83 2.05
N ALA A 168 15.20 1.19 3.18
CA ALA A 168 16.23 0.36 3.79
C ALA A 168 15.70 -1.03 4.19
N THR A 169 14.49 -1.06 4.76
CA THR A 169 13.79 -2.28 5.16
C THR A 169 13.45 -3.15 3.95
N LEU A 170 12.86 -2.57 2.90
CA LEU A 170 12.53 -3.29 1.66
C LEU A 170 13.79 -3.87 1.01
N ARG A 171 14.88 -3.09 0.92
CA ARG A 171 16.17 -3.60 0.42
C ARG A 171 16.68 -4.77 1.26
N LYS A 172 16.60 -4.68 2.58
CA LYS A 172 16.99 -5.76 3.49
C LYS A 172 16.16 -7.02 3.25
N VAL A 173 14.83 -6.89 3.19
CA VAL A 173 13.92 -8.02 2.94
C VAL A 173 14.22 -8.67 1.60
N ILE A 174 14.41 -7.89 0.53
CA ILE A 174 14.75 -8.45 -0.78
C ILE A 174 16.10 -9.16 -0.72
N ARG A 175 17.14 -8.54 -0.16
CA ARG A 175 18.48 -9.15 0.00
C ARG A 175 18.42 -10.47 0.76
N GLU A 176 17.75 -10.50 1.91
CA GLU A 176 17.60 -11.71 2.72
C GLU A 176 16.79 -12.77 1.98
N SER A 177 15.74 -12.39 1.25
CA SER A 177 14.96 -13.31 0.41
C SER A 177 15.78 -13.89 -0.75
N MET A 178 16.66 -13.08 -1.35
CA MET A 178 17.53 -13.52 -2.44
C MET A 178 18.63 -14.49 -2.00
N ALA A 179 18.96 -14.53 -0.70
CA ALA A 179 19.90 -15.51 -0.16
C ALA A 179 19.40 -16.97 -0.30
N TYR A 180 18.11 -17.13 -0.58
CA TYR A 180 17.46 -18.41 -0.85
C TYR A 180 17.26 -18.71 -2.34
N GLY A 181 17.56 -17.76 -3.22
CA GLY A 181 17.60 -18.01 -4.65
C GLY A 181 18.94 -18.63 -5.08
N PRO A 182 19.11 -18.90 -6.39
CA PRO A 182 20.41 -19.24 -6.95
C PRO A 182 21.47 -18.19 -6.57
N LYS A 183 22.69 -18.62 -6.24
CA LYS A 183 23.77 -17.71 -5.77
C LYS A 183 24.06 -16.60 -6.78
N GLU A 184 23.98 -16.94 -8.06
CA GLU A 184 24.17 -16.03 -9.18
C GLU A 184 23.14 -14.90 -9.15
N ALA A 185 21.88 -15.22 -8.82
CA ALA A 185 20.80 -14.24 -8.75
C ALA A 185 21.00 -13.25 -7.60
N SER A 186 21.47 -13.72 -6.43
CA SER A 186 21.80 -12.84 -5.30
C SER A 186 22.96 -11.89 -5.63
N GLN A 187 24.03 -12.39 -6.26
CA GLN A 187 25.18 -11.56 -6.66
C GLN A 187 24.80 -10.54 -7.74
N GLN A 188 24.01 -10.95 -8.74
CA GLN A 188 23.50 -10.05 -9.78
C GLN A 188 22.59 -8.97 -9.19
N PHE A 189 21.73 -9.33 -8.23
CA PHE A 189 20.85 -8.37 -7.56
C PHE A 189 21.64 -7.33 -6.76
N GLU A 190 22.59 -7.75 -5.91
CA GLU A 190 23.42 -6.79 -5.16
C GLU A 190 24.21 -5.87 -6.10
N GLY A 191 24.82 -6.42 -7.15
CA GLY A 191 25.48 -5.62 -8.18
C GLY A 191 24.53 -4.61 -8.84
N ALA A 192 23.31 -5.04 -9.20
CA ALA A 192 22.30 -4.18 -9.81
C ALA A 192 21.88 -3.04 -8.87
N ILE A 193 21.65 -3.34 -7.60
CA ILE A 193 21.25 -2.34 -6.60
C ILE A 193 22.40 -1.36 -6.32
N ASP A 194 23.64 -1.84 -6.20
CA ASP A 194 24.80 -0.97 -5.95
C ASP A 194 25.14 -0.09 -7.17
N MET A 195 24.68 -0.47 -8.37
CA MET A 195 24.74 0.35 -9.57
C MET A 195 23.67 1.45 -9.62
N ILE A 196 22.57 1.34 -8.86
CA ILE A 196 21.46 2.31 -8.90
C ILE A 196 21.96 3.75 -8.68
N PRO A 197 22.78 4.07 -7.65
CA PRO A 197 23.28 5.42 -7.47
C PRO A 197 24.15 5.92 -8.61
N GLY A 198 24.90 5.03 -9.27
CA GLY A 198 25.68 5.36 -10.46
C GLY A 198 24.82 5.68 -11.68
N ILE A 199 23.76 4.90 -11.90
CA ILE A 199 22.81 5.04 -13.01
C ILE A 199 21.94 6.29 -12.84
N LEU A 200 21.31 6.43 -11.67
CA LEU A 200 20.48 7.58 -11.33
C LEU A 200 21.31 8.84 -11.12
N GLY A 201 22.55 8.63 -10.68
CA GLY A 201 23.47 9.70 -10.41
C GLY A 201 23.25 10.42 -9.07
N PHE A 202 22.46 9.83 -8.19
CA PHE A 202 22.25 10.26 -6.81
C PHE A 202 21.93 9.00 -5.99
N ASP A 203 22.15 9.03 -4.68
CA ASP A 203 21.73 7.95 -3.79
C ASP A 203 20.22 8.10 -3.49
N PRO A 204 19.36 7.15 -3.89
CA PRO A 204 17.91 7.27 -3.66
C PRO A 204 17.54 7.46 -2.21
N LYS A 205 18.28 6.85 -1.28
CA LYS A 205 17.98 6.97 0.13
C LYS A 205 18.48 8.31 0.65
N ALA A 206 19.78 8.57 0.52
CA ALA A 206 20.43 9.71 1.17
C ALA A 206 20.04 11.04 0.53
N ASP A 207 19.91 11.10 -0.80
CA ASP A 207 19.67 12.35 -1.52
C ASP A 207 18.17 12.62 -1.79
N LEU A 208 17.30 11.60 -1.70
CA LEU A 208 15.86 11.75 -1.95
C LEU A 208 15.00 11.36 -0.75
N LEU A 209 14.99 10.09 -0.36
CA LEU A 209 14.00 9.58 0.61
C LEU A 209 14.23 10.07 2.05
N ASP A 210 15.48 10.28 2.48
CA ASP A 210 15.82 10.77 3.83
C ASP A 210 15.47 12.26 4.06
N HIS A 211 15.16 12.97 2.97
CA HIS A 211 14.74 14.38 2.98
C HIS A 211 13.22 14.55 2.86
N LEU A 212 12.48 13.45 2.72
CA LEU A 212 11.03 13.43 2.80
C LEU A 212 10.60 13.24 4.27
N GLY A 213 9.52 13.91 4.65
CA GLY A 213 8.84 13.74 5.92
C GLY A 213 7.94 12.49 5.91
N PRO A 214 7.36 12.15 7.07
CA PRO A 214 6.60 10.91 7.21
C PRO A 214 5.23 10.93 6.52
N ILE A 215 4.62 12.10 6.25
CA ILE A 215 3.25 12.14 5.72
C ILE A 215 3.27 11.92 4.20
N VAL A 216 2.62 10.85 3.75
CA VAL A 216 2.40 10.53 2.34
C VAL A 216 0.90 10.51 2.09
N VAL A 217 0.43 11.29 1.12
CA VAL A 217 -0.98 11.32 0.72
C VAL A 217 -1.09 11.09 -0.78
N VAL A 218 -1.93 10.14 -1.17
CA VAL A 218 -2.40 9.99 -2.54
C VAL A 218 -3.85 10.43 -2.58
N CYS A 219 -4.19 11.38 -3.44
CA CYS A 219 -5.57 11.84 -3.63
C CYS A 219 -5.89 12.00 -5.10
N ASP A 220 -7.17 12.00 -5.43
CA ASP A 220 -7.67 12.38 -6.75
C ASP A 220 -8.34 13.76 -6.69
N ASP A 221 -8.03 14.62 -7.66
CA ASP A 221 -8.71 15.89 -7.90
C ASP A 221 -9.58 15.80 -9.16
N PRO A 222 -10.85 15.39 -9.05
CA PRO A 222 -11.72 15.19 -10.20
C PRO A 222 -12.04 16.51 -10.95
N GLU A 223 -11.76 17.68 -10.35
CA GLU A 223 -11.94 18.97 -11.02
C GLU A 223 -10.73 19.38 -11.87
N GLN A 224 -9.58 18.73 -11.69
CA GLN A 224 -8.31 19.10 -12.33
C GLN A 224 -7.76 18.04 -13.28
N GLY A 225 -8.45 16.91 -13.43
CA GLY A 225 -8.07 15.83 -14.34
C GLY A 225 -9.25 15.32 -15.17
N PHE A 226 -8.99 15.05 -16.44
CA PHE A 226 -9.93 14.33 -17.31
C PHE A 226 -9.55 12.84 -17.33
N PHE A 227 -10.53 11.94 -17.39
CA PHE A 227 -10.31 10.48 -17.42
C PHE A 227 -9.41 9.92 -16.29
N GLY A 228 -9.54 10.43 -15.06
CA GLY A 228 -8.77 9.91 -13.91
C GLY A 228 -7.31 10.39 -13.82
N THR A 229 -6.93 11.40 -14.61
CA THR A 229 -5.61 12.05 -14.53
C THR A 229 -5.46 13.04 -13.36
N GLY A 230 -6.47 13.15 -12.48
CA GLY A 230 -6.46 13.99 -11.28
C GLY A 230 -5.60 13.43 -10.14
N GLY A 231 -5.05 12.22 -10.32
CA GLY A 231 -4.19 11.56 -9.34
C GLY A 231 -2.98 12.40 -8.96
N THR A 232 -2.83 12.64 -7.66
CA THR A 232 -1.78 13.46 -7.07
C THR A 232 -1.15 12.72 -5.89
N LEU A 233 0.18 12.63 -5.88
CA LEU A 233 0.99 12.20 -4.76
C LEU A 233 1.53 13.45 -4.05
N ILE A 234 1.24 13.58 -2.77
CA ILE A 234 1.70 14.66 -1.91
C ILE A 234 2.54 14.03 -0.80
N VAL A 235 3.78 14.48 -0.64
CA VAL A 235 4.69 13.98 0.38
C VAL A 235 5.20 15.15 1.20
N GLN A 236 5.20 15.01 2.53
CA GLN A 236 5.81 16.00 3.39
C GLN A 236 7.29 16.12 3.09
N VAL A 237 7.81 17.33 3.23
CA VAL A 237 9.22 17.64 3.02
C VAL A 237 9.86 17.94 4.37
N LYS A 238 11.00 17.32 4.62
CA LYS A 238 11.86 17.59 5.77
C LYS A 238 12.97 18.57 5.42
N ASP A 239 13.52 18.47 4.21
CA ASP A 239 14.58 19.35 3.71
C ASP A 239 14.33 19.72 2.24
N ALA A 240 13.65 20.84 2.03
CA ALA A 240 13.27 21.30 0.70
C ALA A 240 14.46 21.73 -0.15
N GLU A 241 15.51 22.26 0.47
CA GLU A 241 16.70 22.70 -0.25
C GLU A 241 17.45 21.50 -0.82
N LYS A 242 17.68 20.47 0.00
CA LYS A 242 18.32 19.24 -0.45
C LYS A 242 17.52 18.51 -1.51
N LEU A 243 16.20 18.38 -1.34
CA LEU A 243 15.35 17.78 -2.36
C LEU A 243 15.44 18.53 -3.69
N ARG A 244 15.38 19.87 -3.66
CA ARG A 244 15.52 20.66 -4.89
C ARG A 244 16.89 20.42 -5.54
N GLN A 245 17.97 20.45 -4.77
CA GLN A 245 19.32 20.14 -5.27
C GLN A 245 19.40 18.74 -5.91
N THR A 246 18.79 17.73 -5.29
CA THR A 246 18.75 16.37 -5.83
C THR A 246 18.03 16.32 -7.16
N PHE A 247 16.85 16.92 -7.27
CA PHE A 247 16.13 16.95 -8.52
C PHE A 247 16.83 17.79 -9.60
N GLU A 248 17.46 18.91 -9.24
CA GLU A 248 18.34 19.68 -10.14
C GLU A 248 19.45 18.81 -10.75
N ASN A 249 20.05 17.95 -9.93
CA ASN A 249 21.05 16.98 -10.38
C ASN A 249 20.43 15.94 -11.30
N ILE A 250 19.24 15.41 -10.97
CA ILE A 250 18.49 14.47 -11.82
C ILE A 250 18.22 15.09 -13.20
N PHE A 251 17.74 16.33 -13.24
CA PHE A 251 17.47 17.01 -14.51
C PHE A 251 18.72 17.25 -15.34
N THR A 252 19.79 17.72 -14.69
CA THR A 252 21.06 17.95 -15.37
C THR A 252 21.56 16.64 -16.01
N LYS A 253 21.40 15.52 -15.30
CA LYS A 253 21.78 14.19 -15.82
C LYS A 253 20.89 13.72 -16.95
N ILE A 254 19.57 13.81 -16.81
CA ILE A 254 18.61 13.47 -17.88
C ILE A 254 18.95 14.24 -19.16
N ASN A 255 19.16 15.57 -19.05
CA ASN A 255 19.52 16.40 -20.18
C ASN A 255 20.90 16.04 -20.78
N SER A 256 21.85 15.60 -19.96
CA SER A 256 23.18 15.20 -20.43
C SER A 256 23.21 13.84 -21.13
N LEU A 257 22.34 12.91 -20.75
CA LEU A 257 22.25 11.57 -21.32
C LEU A 257 21.46 11.56 -22.64
N ALA A 258 20.57 12.53 -22.83
CA ALA A 258 19.71 12.64 -24.00
C ALA A 258 19.67 14.07 -24.57
N PRO A 259 20.81 14.69 -24.94
CA PRO A 259 20.82 16.10 -25.33
C PRO A 259 19.99 16.43 -26.58
N ASN A 260 19.50 15.43 -27.33
CA ASN A 260 18.62 15.57 -28.50
C ASN A 260 17.72 14.34 -28.73
N GLN A 261 17.43 13.51 -27.71
CA GLN A 261 16.62 12.30 -27.92
C GLN A 261 15.22 12.46 -27.31
N GLU A 262 14.21 12.45 -28.18
CA GLU A 262 12.90 11.95 -27.81
C GLU A 262 13.13 10.55 -27.21
N PRO A 263 12.76 10.37 -25.93
CA PRO A 263 11.38 10.62 -25.54
C PRO A 263 11.19 11.46 -24.27
N LEU A 264 12.13 12.25 -23.75
CA LEU A 264 11.87 13.03 -22.52
C LEU A 264 12.21 14.51 -22.65
N LYS A 265 11.19 15.37 -22.59
CA LYS A 265 11.33 16.83 -22.53
C LYS A 265 11.07 17.28 -21.10
N VAL A 266 11.95 18.14 -20.58
CA VAL A 266 11.76 18.76 -19.27
C VAL A 266 11.72 20.26 -19.44
N TYR A 267 10.71 20.90 -18.86
CA TYR A 267 10.65 22.35 -18.78
C TYR A 267 10.25 22.82 -17.40
N ARG A 268 10.60 24.08 -17.12
CA ARG A 268 10.32 24.74 -15.86
C ARG A 268 9.41 25.93 -16.12
N THR A 269 8.34 26.01 -15.35
CA THR A 269 7.44 27.16 -15.39
C THR A 269 7.31 27.75 -14.00
N LYS A 270 7.27 29.07 -13.90
CA LYS A 270 7.03 29.74 -12.63
C LYS A 270 5.55 30.11 -12.53
N LYS A 271 4.85 29.57 -11.53
CA LYS A 271 3.43 29.85 -11.27
C LYS A 271 3.22 30.05 -9.77
N GLN A 272 2.47 31.10 -9.41
CA GLN A 272 2.24 31.49 -8.00
C GLN A 272 3.54 31.54 -7.17
N GLY A 273 4.62 32.08 -7.75
CA GLY A 273 5.92 32.20 -7.08
C GLY A 273 6.73 30.90 -6.99
N ARG A 274 6.16 29.76 -7.35
CA ARG A 274 6.81 28.43 -7.29
C ARG A 274 7.25 27.98 -8.66
N GLU A 275 8.33 27.23 -8.70
CA GLU A 275 8.80 26.57 -9.91
C GLU A 275 8.15 25.20 -10.02
N ILE A 276 7.46 24.96 -11.14
CA ILE A 276 6.89 23.68 -11.52
C ILE A 276 7.81 23.08 -12.56
N TRP A 277 8.34 21.89 -12.27
CA TRP A 277 9.05 21.10 -13.26
C TRP A 277 8.08 20.15 -13.92
N THR A 278 8.07 20.14 -15.24
CA THR A 278 7.17 19.29 -16.02
C THR A 278 7.99 18.34 -16.88
N PHE A 279 7.62 17.06 -16.85
CA PHE A 279 8.23 15.99 -17.62
C PHE A 279 7.26 15.51 -18.69
N GLU A 280 7.60 15.70 -19.95
CA GLU A 280 6.84 15.21 -21.11
C GLU A 280 7.52 14.01 -21.72
N PHE A 281 6.75 12.92 -21.88
CA PHE A 281 7.25 11.67 -22.45
C PHE A 281 6.76 11.47 -23.90
N GLY A 282 7.68 11.58 -24.86
CA GLY A 282 7.43 11.47 -26.30
C GLY A 282 6.44 12.51 -26.80
N ASP A 283 5.68 12.15 -27.86
CA ASP A 283 4.56 12.95 -28.37
C ASP A 283 3.23 12.63 -27.66
N THR A 284 3.29 12.08 -26.44
CA THR A 284 2.08 11.75 -25.69
C THR A 284 1.51 12.97 -24.98
N LEU A 285 0.19 12.99 -24.76
CA LEU A 285 -0.48 14.03 -23.98
C LEU A 285 -0.22 13.94 -22.47
N HIS A 286 0.64 13.01 -22.02
CA HIS A 286 0.91 12.79 -20.60
C HIS A 286 2.14 13.60 -20.17
N SER A 287 1.95 14.50 -19.22
CA SER A 287 3.05 15.30 -18.66
C SER A 287 3.00 15.33 -17.13
N PHE A 288 4.05 14.85 -16.48
CA PHE A 288 4.08 14.82 -15.03
C PHE A 288 4.55 16.17 -14.49
N GLY A 289 3.79 16.75 -13.57
CA GLY A 289 4.19 17.96 -12.87
C GLY A 289 4.76 17.62 -11.50
N ILE A 290 5.85 18.28 -11.11
CA ILE A 290 6.37 18.27 -9.74
C ILE A 290 6.64 19.68 -9.24
N VAL A 291 6.33 19.93 -7.97
CA VAL A 291 6.78 21.10 -7.22
C VAL A 291 7.30 20.65 -5.86
N ILE A 292 8.38 21.26 -5.42
CA ILE A 292 8.92 21.12 -4.07
C ILE A 292 8.82 22.49 -3.38
N ASP A 293 7.88 22.61 -2.45
CA ASP A 293 7.76 23.75 -1.54
C ASP A 293 8.47 23.47 -0.21
N GLU A 294 8.44 24.41 0.73
CA GLU A 294 9.08 24.25 2.05
C GLU A 294 8.54 23.03 2.83
N LYS A 295 7.22 22.81 2.81
CA LYS A 295 6.56 21.74 3.59
C LYS A 295 6.15 20.52 2.75
N TRP A 296 5.94 20.68 1.45
CA TRP A 296 5.33 19.65 0.60
C TRP A 296 6.03 19.49 -0.73
N MET A 297 6.19 18.24 -1.15
CA MET A 297 6.49 17.84 -2.51
C MET A 297 5.20 17.29 -3.11
N VAL A 298 4.83 17.81 -4.28
CA VAL A 298 3.59 17.44 -4.95
C VAL A 298 3.94 16.95 -6.34
N VAL A 299 3.51 15.74 -6.67
CA VAL A 299 3.71 15.09 -7.96
C VAL A 299 2.34 14.72 -8.51
N ALA A 300 2.05 15.09 -9.75
CA ALA A 300 0.80 14.71 -10.41
C ALA A 300 1.02 14.33 -11.87
N PHE A 301 0.06 13.60 -12.45
CA PHE A 301 0.07 13.20 -13.86
C PHE A 301 -0.09 14.36 -14.84
N MET A 302 -0.43 15.54 -14.33
CA MET A 302 -0.62 16.80 -15.07
C MET A 302 -0.13 17.96 -14.18
N PRO A 303 0.38 19.08 -14.71
CA PRO A 303 0.74 20.24 -13.90
C PRO A 303 -0.42 20.91 -13.17
N GLN A 304 -1.64 20.77 -13.69
CA GLN A 304 -2.85 21.46 -13.20
C GLN A 304 -3.23 21.06 -11.75
N PRO A 305 -3.29 19.76 -11.37
CA PRO A 305 -3.47 19.37 -9.96
C PRO A 305 -2.40 19.94 -9.03
N VAL A 306 -1.15 20.07 -9.49
CA VAL A 306 -0.07 20.67 -8.69
C VAL A 306 -0.33 22.15 -8.44
N GLU A 307 -0.76 22.91 -9.46
CA GLU A 307 -1.15 24.30 -9.31
C GLU A 307 -2.34 24.47 -8.37
N ALA A 308 -3.37 23.64 -8.55
CA ALA A 308 -4.57 23.67 -7.73
C ALA A 308 -4.27 23.38 -6.25
N PHE A 309 -3.34 22.47 -5.97
CA PHE A 309 -2.85 22.22 -4.61
C PHE A 309 -2.32 23.50 -3.95
N PHE A 310 -1.47 24.27 -4.62
CA PHE A 310 -0.92 25.50 -4.04
C PHE A 310 -1.95 26.62 -3.92
N LEU A 311 -2.92 26.70 -4.83
CA LEU A 311 -4.05 27.60 -4.67
C LEU A 311 -4.88 27.24 -3.42
N ARG A 312 -5.00 25.96 -3.05
CA ARG A 312 -5.62 25.53 -1.79
C ARG A 312 -4.77 25.87 -0.57
N MET A 313 -3.45 25.71 -0.65
CA MET A 313 -2.53 26.18 0.41
C MET A 313 -2.72 27.67 0.70
N GLU A 314 -2.92 28.48 -0.35
CA GLU A 314 -3.12 29.92 -0.28
C GLU A 314 -4.57 30.34 0.06
N GLY A 315 -5.48 29.39 0.29
CA GLY A 315 -6.88 29.65 0.59
C GLY A 315 -7.72 30.18 -0.59
N LYS A 316 -7.21 30.08 -1.82
CA LYS A 316 -7.88 30.53 -3.05
C LYS A 316 -8.82 29.49 -3.64
N LEU A 317 -8.67 28.22 -3.26
CA LEU A 317 -9.56 27.12 -3.63
C LEU A 317 -10.10 26.43 -2.38
N PRO A 318 -11.33 25.88 -2.43
CA PRO A 318 -11.89 25.15 -1.31
C PRO A 318 -11.08 23.88 -1.06
N LYS A 319 -10.95 23.53 0.22
CA LYS A 319 -10.25 22.34 0.68
C LYS A 319 -11.21 21.34 1.32
N TRP A 320 -10.84 20.07 1.29
CA TRP A 320 -11.54 19.02 2.01
C TRP A 320 -11.51 19.29 3.52
N SER A 321 -12.55 18.85 4.23
CA SER A 321 -12.60 18.96 5.68
C SER A 321 -13.23 17.75 6.34
N LYS A 322 -12.89 17.52 7.61
CA LYS A 322 -13.44 16.40 8.39
C LYS A 322 -14.96 16.51 8.58
N GLU A 323 -15.51 17.72 8.53
CA GLU A 323 -16.94 17.97 8.60
C GLU A 323 -17.65 17.31 7.41
N GLN A 324 -17.05 17.30 6.22
CA GLN A 324 -17.62 16.61 5.05
C GLN A 324 -17.74 15.09 5.30
N LEU A 325 -16.78 14.51 6.04
CA LEU A 325 -16.84 13.10 6.44
C LEU A 325 -18.00 12.87 7.43
N GLN A 326 -18.15 13.73 8.42
CA GLN A 326 -19.25 13.66 9.40
C GLN A 326 -20.62 13.84 8.74
N GLU A 327 -20.75 14.82 7.84
CA GLU A 327 -21.98 15.09 7.07
C GLU A 327 -22.38 13.93 6.16
N SER A 328 -21.40 13.13 5.69
CA SER A 328 -21.67 11.93 4.89
C SER A 328 -22.31 10.79 5.69
N GLY A 329 -22.31 10.88 7.04
CA GLY A 329 -22.73 9.81 7.93
C GLY A 329 -21.70 8.70 8.04
N ALA A 330 -20.43 8.99 7.74
CA ALA A 330 -19.31 8.08 7.98
C ALA A 330 -19.14 7.79 9.48
N PRO A 331 -18.60 6.62 9.83
CA PRO A 331 -18.29 6.30 11.22
C PRO A 331 -17.34 7.32 11.84
N VAL A 332 -17.35 7.41 13.18
CA VAL A 332 -16.38 8.21 13.92
C VAL A 332 -14.97 7.67 13.64
N VAL A 333 -14.16 8.47 12.96
CA VAL A 333 -12.73 8.19 12.75
C VAL A 333 -11.95 8.68 13.97
N PRO A 334 -10.97 7.92 14.48
CA PRO A 334 -10.08 8.38 15.54
C PRO A 334 -9.41 9.72 15.21
N GLU A 335 -9.23 10.60 16.21
CA GLU A 335 -8.52 11.88 16.03
C GLU A 335 -7.04 11.70 15.64
N LYS A 336 -6.48 10.52 15.93
CA LYS A 336 -5.11 10.14 15.59
C LYS A 336 -5.10 8.77 14.91
N PHE A 337 -4.36 8.66 13.82
CA PHE A 337 -4.27 7.46 13.01
C PHE A 337 -2.90 7.36 12.33
N THR A 338 -2.43 6.15 12.03
CA THR A 338 -1.23 5.98 11.18
C THR A 338 -1.60 6.05 9.70
N THR A 339 -2.80 5.60 9.33
CA THR A 339 -3.33 5.61 7.97
C THR A 339 -4.82 5.96 7.98
N LEU A 340 -5.26 6.80 7.05
CA LEU A 340 -6.65 7.14 6.79
C LEU A 340 -6.94 7.01 5.31
N GLY A 341 -7.90 6.15 4.96
CA GLY A 341 -8.46 6.06 3.61
C GLY A 341 -9.89 6.57 3.60
N VAL A 342 -10.21 7.49 2.69
CA VAL A 342 -11.58 7.94 2.42
C VAL A 342 -11.88 7.67 0.96
N SER A 343 -13.05 7.11 0.66
CA SER A 343 -13.50 6.87 -0.72
C SER A 343 -15.01 7.01 -0.82
N SER A 344 -15.48 7.71 -1.86
CA SER A 344 -16.87 7.91 -2.23
C SER A 344 -17.13 7.19 -3.56
N PRO A 345 -17.83 6.05 -3.55
CA PRO A 345 -18.06 5.27 -4.77
C PRO A 345 -19.08 5.91 -5.73
N ARG A 346 -19.74 7.01 -5.34
CA ARG A 346 -20.85 7.63 -6.10
C ARG A 346 -20.45 8.19 -7.48
N VAL A 347 -19.15 8.34 -7.76
CA VAL A 347 -18.66 8.90 -9.04
C VAL A 347 -18.26 7.81 -10.05
N ILE A 348 -18.25 6.54 -9.63
CA ILE A 348 -17.90 5.41 -10.51
C ILE A 348 -19.11 4.90 -11.31
N TYR A 349 -20.33 5.30 -10.93
CA TYR A 349 -21.60 5.00 -11.61
C TYR A 349 -22.23 6.27 -12.16
#